data_AF-A0A957UEB2-F1
#
_entry.id   AF-A0A957UEB2-F1
#
_cell.length_a   1.000
_cell.length_b   1.000
_cell.length_c   1.000
_cell.angle_alpha   90.00
_cell.angle_beta   90.00
_cell.angle_gamma   90.00
#
_symmetry.space_group_name_H-M   'P 1'
#
loop_
_entity.id
_entity.type
_entity.pdbx_description
1 polymer ?
#
loop_
_entity_poly.entity_id
_entity_poly.type
_entity_poly.pdbx_seq_one_letter_code
_entity_poly.pdbx_strand_id
1 'polypeptide(L)'
;MAKIDTRQESIDAIVRRISDLSEQSLTQLSQYISYLKWQEELWHSLIEDDRPADPNQALLWQFDFVEAFPSARKVSTRAPDLMEIKTGMASCGLVQQMAIWEHPPVSGSAVCEYTVPVPPSLNALKMRFAVGIRDGAHMEGENLCAFRIYVNGVRLWSTTKQSNKWERYVIDLPTLAGQDAVIQLMTDGLGDNRWNWAVWGEPQLLGYGPKPTKSASKRS
;
A
#
# COMPACT_ATOMS: atom_id res chain seq x y z
N MET A 1 -14.93 4.31 38.08
CA MET A 1 -14.81 5.05 36.80
C MET A 1 -14.90 4.03 35.67
N ALA A 2 -15.90 4.15 34.81
CA ALA A 2 -16.06 3.24 33.67
C ALA A 2 -14.91 3.46 32.67
N LYS A 3 -14.33 2.37 32.17
CA LYS A 3 -13.36 2.42 31.07
C LYS A 3 -14.09 2.96 29.84
N ILE A 4 -13.64 4.08 29.32
CA ILE A 4 -14.10 4.61 28.03
C ILE A 4 -13.66 3.62 26.95
N ASP A 5 -14.63 3.10 26.18
CA ASP A 5 -14.38 2.23 25.05
C ASP A 5 -14.19 3.09 23.80
N THR A 6 -12.94 3.45 23.52
CA THR A 6 -12.54 4.29 22.39
C THR A 6 -12.92 3.70 21.03
N ARG A 7 -13.09 2.37 20.94
CA ARG A 7 -13.58 1.70 19.73
C ARG A 7 -15.07 2.01 19.53
N GLN A 8 -15.87 1.94 20.60
CA GLN A 8 -17.29 2.26 20.53
C GLN A 8 -17.51 3.73 20.16
N GLU A 9 -16.75 4.65 20.74
CA GLU A 9 -16.84 6.09 20.38
C GLU A 9 -16.48 6.34 18.91
N SER A 10 -15.49 5.63 18.38
CA SER A 10 -15.12 5.72 16.96
C SER A 10 -16.23 5.21 16.06
N ILE A 11 -16.87 4.09 16.43
CA ILE A 11 -18.01 3.52 15.69
C ILE A 11 -19.18 4.50 15.71
N ASP A 12 -19.52 5.05 16.87
CA ASP A 12 -20.65 5.97 17.02
C ASP A 12 -20.43 7.27 16.21
N ALA A 13 -19.19 7.78 16.18
CA ALA A 13 -18.81 8.93 15.36
C ALA A 13 -18.94 8.64 13.85
N ILE A 14 -18.57 7.43 13.42
CA ILE A 14 -18.74 6.97 12.03
C ILE A 14 -20.23 6.87 11.70
N VAL A 15 -21.04 6.22 12.54
CA VAL A 15 -22.50 6.08 12.33
C VAL A 15 -23.15 7.44 12.19
N ARG A 16 -22.77 8.43 13.02
CA ARG A 16 -23.29 9.79 12.91
C ARG A 16 -22.96 10.44 11.57
N ARG A 17 -21.72 10.31 11.09
CA ARG A 17 -21.31 10.85 9.78
C ARG A 17 -22.00 10.16 8.61
N ILE A 18 -22.29 8.87 8.74
CA ILE A 18 -23.04 8.11 7.73
C ILE A 18 -24.48 8.62 7.62
N SER A 19 -25.11 8.94 8.74
CA SER A 19 -26.48 9.48 8.77
C SER A 19 -26.63 10.82 8.04
N ASP A 20 -25.54 11.58 7.89
CA ASP A 20 -25.53 12.87 7.19
C ASP A 20 -25.29 12.74 5.67
N LEU A 21 -25.08 11.53 5.15
CA LEU A 21 -24.80 11.30 3.73
C LEU A 21 -26.08 11.28 2.87
N SER A 22 -25.94 11.71 1.61
CA SER A 22 -26.98 11.55 0.58
C SER A 22 -27.13 10.09 0.15
N GLU A 23 -28.25 9.73 -0.50
CA GLU A 23 -28.49 8.37 -1.02
C GLU A 23 -27.40 7.91 -2.02
N GLN A 24 -26.91 8.82 -2.86
CA GLN A 24 -25.80 8.55 -3.78
C GLN A 24 -24.51 8.23 -3.01
N SER A 25 -24.18 9.03 -2.00
CA SER A 25 -23.00 8.83 -1.17
C SER A 25 -23.11 7.57 -0.30
N LEU A 26 -24.30 7.21 0.17
CA LEU A 26 -24.58 5.96 0.87
C LEU A 26 -24.38 4.74 -0.03
N THR A 27 -24.78 4.84 -1.30
CA THR A 27 -24.55 3.80 -2.30
C THR A 27 -23.05 3.60 -2.54
N GLN A 28 -22.30 4.70 -2.72
CA GLN A 28 -20.85 4.66 -2.85
C GLN A 28 -20.17 4.09 -1.59
N LEU A 29 -20.63 4.48 -0.40
CA LEU A 29 -20.13 3.95 0.86
C LEU A 29 -20.42 2.45 0.99
N SER A 30 -21.60 1.98 0.60
CA SER A 30 -21.95 0.55 0.63
C SER A 30 -21.06 -0.27 -0.30
N GLN A 31 -20.81 0.25 -1.51
CA GLN A 31 -19.85 -0.34 -2.45
C GLN A 31 -18.44 -0.35 -1.86
N TYR A 32 -18.02 0.73 -1.20
CA TYR A 32 -16.74 0.82 -0.53
C TYR A 32 -16.63 -0.15 0.65
N ILE A 33 -17.66 -0.30 1.50
CA ILE A 33 -17.69 -1.29 2.59
C ILE A 33 -17.65 -2.71 2.04
N SER A 34 -18.39 -2.99 0.96
CA SER A 34 -18.36 -4.30 0.31
C SER A 34 -16.99 -4.59 -0.29
N TYR A 35 -16.34 -3.58 -0.87
CA TYR A 35 -14.95 -3.65 -1.30
C TYR A 35 -14.00 -3.91 -0.12
N LEU A 36 -14.12 -3.18 1.00
CA LEU A 36 -13.29 -3.40 2.20
C LEU A 36 -13.45 -4.83 2.74
N LYS A 37 -14.66 -5.37 2.74
CA LYS A 37 -14.93 -6.76 3.15
C LYS A 37 -14.36 -7.77 2.17
N TRP A 38 -14.59 -7.59 0.88
CA TRP A 38 -14.01 -8.46 -0.15
C TRP A 38 -12.49 -8.39 -0.12
N GLN A 39 -11.92 -7.20 0.13
CA GLN A 39 -10.50 -7.05 0.38
C GLN A 39 -10.10 -7.85 1.60
N GLU A 40 -10.72 -7.68 2.77
CA GLU A 40 -10.42 -8.49 3.97
C GLU A 40 -10.48 -9.99 3.66
N GLU A 41 -11.47 -10.47 2.91
CA GLU A 41 -11.63 -11.89 2.52
C GLU A 41 -10.59 -12.37 1.50
N LEU A 42 -10.30 -11.58 0.47
CA LEU A 42 -9.24 -11.86 -0.50
C LEU A 42 -7.86 -11.79 0.18
N TRP A 43 -7.68 -10.87 1.12
CA TRP A 43 -6.49 -10.79 1.95
C TRP A 43 -6.39 -12.00 2.86
N HIS A 44 -7.48 -12.45 3.49
CA HIS A 44 -7.47 -13.68 4.28
C HIS A 44 -7.10 -14.91 3.44
N SER A 45 -7.56 -15.03 2.20
CA SER A 45 -7.18 -16.14 1.32
C SER A 45 -5.74 -16.05 0.80
N LEU A 46 -5.20 -14.85 0.55
CA LEU A 46 -3.78 -14.66 0.22
C LEU A 46 -2.87 -14.78 1.45
N ILE A 47 -3.38 -14.49 2.66
CA ILE A 47 -2.69 -14.61 3.94
C ILE A 47 -2.70 -16.05 4.49
N GLU A 48 -3.58 -16.95 4.03
CA GLU A 48 -3.46 -18.37 4.36
C GLU A 48 -2.12 -18.97 3.92
N ASP A 49 -1.51 -18.40 2.87
CA ASP A 49 -0.13 -18.60 2.40
C ASP A 49 0.93 -17.68 3.05
N ASP A 50 0.51 -16.60 3.75
CA ASP A 50 1.36 -15.61 4.45
C ASP A 50 1.15 -15.64 5.97
N ARG A 51 0.89 -16.83 6.53
CA ARG A 51 1.01 -17.02 7.99
C ARG A 51 2.38 -16.49 8.40
N PRO A 52 2.49 -15.74 9.53
CA PRO A 52 3.81 -15.42 10.03
C PRO A 52 4.58 -16.73 10.13
N ALA A 53 5.78 -16.78 9.53
CA ALA A 53 6.60 -17.98 9.51
C ALA A 53 6.77 -18.56 10.93
N ASP A 54 6.67 -17.69 11.95
CA ASP A 54 6.53 -18.04 13.35
C ASP A 54 5.10 -17.76 13.88
N PRO A 55 4.35 -18.79 14.32
CA PRO A 55 3.03 -18.64 14.94
C PRO A 55 3.06 -17.81 16.25
N ASN A 56 4.23 -17.50 16.80
CA ASN A 56 4.40 -16.62 17.95
C ASN A 56 4.52 -15.14 17.59
N GLN A 57 4.44 -14.74 16.32
CA GLN A 57 4.49 -13.33 15.92
C GLN A 57 3.10 -12.71 15.79
N ALA A 58 3.00 -11.42 16.09
CA ALA A 58 1.83 -10.57 15.87
C ALA A 58 2.22 -9.33 15.06
N LEU A 59 1.27 -8.82 14.26
CA LEU A 59 1.39 -7.49 13.66
C LEU A 59 1.33 -6.45 14.78
N LEU A 60 2.40 -5.69 14.95
CA LEU A 60 2.52 -4.66 16.01
C LEU A 60 2.51 -3.24 15.45
N TRP A 61 2.83 -3.08 14.17
CA TRP A 61 2.98 -1.78 13.53
C TRP A 61 2.66 -1.85 12.05
N GLN A 62 2.11 -0.77 11.51
CA GLN A 62 1.78 -0.62 10.10
C GLN A 62 2.08 0.81 9.67
N PHE A 63 2.54 0.96 8.44
CA PHE A 63 2.71 2.26 7.78
C PHE A 63 2.00 2.21 6.42
N ASP A 64 1.07 3.13 6.21
CA ASP A 64 0.32 3.26 4.95
C ASP A 64 0.91 4.36 4.08
N PHE A 65 1.41 3.99 2.91
CA PHE A 65 2.08 4.93 2.01
C PHE A 65 1.09 5.87 1.29
N VAL A 66 -0.18 5.47 1.12
CA VAL A 66 -1.22 6.34 0.55
C VAL A 66 -1.59 7.42 1.56
N GLU A 67 -1.76 7.05 2.84
CA GLU A 67 -2.01 8.01 3.92
C GLU A 67 -0.83 8.96 4.12
N ALA A 68 0.40 8.42 4.10
CA ALA A 68 1.63 9.21 4.24
C ALA A 68 2.00 10.00 2.98
N PHE A 69 1.26 9.90 1.87
CA PHE A 69 1.59 10.56 0.62
C PHE A 69 1.88 12.07 0.72
N PRO A 70 1.23 12.86 1.61
CA PRO A 70 1.58 14.27 1.79
C PRO A 70 3.03 14.51 2.21
N SER A 71 3.65 13.60 2.97
CA SER A 71 5.07 13.70 3.38
C SER A 71 6.03 13.11 2.36
N ALA A 72 5.53 12.40 1.34
CA ALA A 72 6.36 11.78 0.33
C ALA A 72 7.11 12.81 -0.53
N ARG A 73 8.38 12.54 -0.82
CA ARG A 73 9.17 13.27 -1.80
C ARG A 73 8.89 12.68 -3.19
N LYS A 74 8.38 13.50 -4.11
CA LYS A 74 8.10 13.12 -5.50
C LYS A 74 9.22 13.65 -6.41
N VAL A 75 9.93 12.78 -7.11
CA VAL A 75 11.05 13.19 -7.98
C VAL A 75 11.10 12.40 -9.28
N SER A 76 11.63 13.03 -10.32
CA SER A 76 12.09 12.35 -11.53
C SER A 76 13.59 12.07 -11.39
N THR A 77 14.06 10.91 -11.89
CA THR A 77 15.50 10.63 -11.99
C THR A 77 16.19 11.42 -13.11
N ARG A 78 15.41 12.01 -14.02
CA ARG A 78 15.87 12.90 -15.10
C ARG A 78 14.86 14.05 -15.27
N ALA A 79 14.63 14.51 -16.50
CA ALA A 79 13.65 15.54 -16.78
C ALA A 79 12.23 15.05 -16.40
N PRO A 80 11.37 15.87 -15.78
CA PRO A 80 10.06 15.46 -15.29
C PRO A 80 8.95 15.58 -16.35
N ASP A 81 9.29 15.68 -17.64
CA ASP A 81 8.31 15.91 -18.71
C ASP A 81 7.24 14.82 -18.72
N LEU A 82 5.97 15.25 -18.61
CA LEU A 82 4.77 14.39 -18.53
C LEU A 82 4.71 13.46 -17.31
N MET A 83 5.60 13.64 -16.33
CA MET A 83 5.53 12.88 -15.08
C MET A 83 4.32 13.32 -14.25
N GLU A 84 3.58 12.36 -13.72
CA GLU A 84 2.51 12.61 -12.75
C GLU A 84 2.67 11.67 -11.56
N ILE A 85 2.70 12.23 -10.34
CA ILE A 85 2.66 11.45 -9.09
C ILE A 85 1.56 12.02 -8.19
N LYS A 86 0.52 11.24 -7.92
CA LYS A 86 -0.64 11.62 -7.07
C LYS A 86 -1.26 10.41 -6.39
N THR A 87 -2.20 10.62 -5.48
CA THR A 87 -3.04 9.53 -4.94
C THR A 87 -4.47 9.61 -5.43
N GLY A 88 -5.16 8.48 -5.47
CA GLY A 88 -6.57 8.40 -5.81
C GLY A 88 -7.04 6.98 -6.08
N MET A 89 -8.35 6.82 -6.22
CA MET A 89 -8.96 5.54 -6.60
C MET A 89 -8.55 5.15 -8.02
N ALA A 90 -7.86 4.03 -8.19
CA ALA A 90 -7.46 3.47 -9.47
C ALA A 90 -8.30 2.22 -9.80
N SER A 91 -8.56 1.97 -11.08
CA SER A 91 -9.21 0.74 -11.55
C SER A 91 -8.24 -0.04 -12.42
N CYS A 92 -8.05 -1.33 -12.12
CA CYS A 92 -7.34 -2.27 -12.98
C CYS A 92 -8.20 -3.54 -13.09
N GLY A 93 -8.68 -3.84 -14.29
CA GLY A 93 -9.44 -5.05 -14.56
C GLY A 93 -10.83 -4.92 -13.96
N LEU A 94 -11.36 -3.69 -13.97
CA LEU A 94 -12.63 -3.28 -13.37
C LEU A 94 -12.66 -3.38 -11.83
N VAL A 95 -11.53 -3.70 -11.19
CA VAL A 95 -11.40 -3.71 -9.74
C VAL A 95 -10.79 -2.40 -9.29
N GLN A 96 -11.53 -1.66 -8.46
CA GLN A 96 -11.11 -0.37 -7.92
C GLN A 96 -10.31 -0.56 -6.63
N GLN A 97 -9.28 0.27 -6.41
CA GLN A 97 -8.44 0.27 -5.21
C GLN A 97 -7.78 1.65 -5.01
N MET A 98 -7.60 2.08 -3.76
CA MET A 98 -6.80 3.28 -3.46
C MET A 98 -5.34 3.08 -3.84
N ALA A 99 -4.77 4.03 -4.57
CA ALA A 99 -3.44 3.86 -5.12
C ALA A 99 -2.63 5.16 -5.14
N ILE A 100 -1.31 5.00 -5.26
CA ILE A 100 -0.40 6.02 -5.75
C ILE A 100 -0.30 5.85 -7.26
N TRP A 101 -0.62 6.89 -8.00
CA TRP A 101 -0.53 6.96 -9.45
C TRP A 101 0.85 7.50 -9.78
N GLU A 102 1.58 6.80 -10.63
CA GLU A 102 2.94 7.18 -11.04
C GLU A 102 3.07 7.04 -12.56
N HIS A 103 2.70 8.08 -13.30
CA HIS A 103 3.04 8.16 -14.71
C HIS A 103 4.54 8.49 -14.84
N PRO A 104 5.36 7.64 -15.48
CA PRO A 104 6.78 7.92 -15.64
C PRO A 104 7.01 9.11 -16.58
N PRO A 105 8.11 9.85 -16.42
CA PRO A 105 8.51 10.89 -17.37
C PRO A 105 8.85 10.29 -18.75
N VAL A 106 9.03 11.15 -19.76
CA VAL A 106 9.55 10.76 -21.10
C VAL A 106 10.96 10.18 -21.02
N SER A 107 11.77 10.61 -20.05
CA SER A 107 13.09 10.04 -19.79
C SER A 107 13.31 9.88 -18.30
N GLY A 108 13.85 8.73 -17.89
CA GLY A 108 14.06 8.42 -16.47
C GLY A 108 12.82 7.82 -15.84
N SER A 109 12.70 7.97 -14.53
CA SER A 109 11.71 7.25 -13.72
C SER A 109 11.03 8.22 -12.76
N ALA A 110 9.73 7.99 -12.54
CA ALA A 110 8.99 8.59 -11.44
C ALA A 110 9.37 7.88 -10.14
N VAL A 111 9.61 8.65 -9.08
CA VAL A 111 9.94 8.11 -7.75
C VAL A 111 9.09 8.79 -6.70
N CYS A 112 8.32 7.98 -5.97
CA CYS A 112 7.68 8.39 -4.73
C CYS A 112 8.48 7.83 -3.54
N GLU A 113 9.14 8.72 -2.82
CA GLU A 113 10.07 8.38 -1.74
C GLU A 113 9.53 8.78 -0.37
N TYR A 114 9.73 7.91 0.61
CA TYR A 114 9.33 8.09 2.00
C TYR A 114 10.53 7.82 2.91
N THR A 115 10.66 8.63 3.96
CA THR A 115 11.50 8.29 5.11
C THR A 115 10.60 7.78 6.22
N VAL A 116 10.79 6.53 6.63
CA VAL A 116 9.88 5.83 7.54
C VAL A 116 10.64 5.43 8.82
N PRO A 117 10.26 5.96 10.00
CA PRO A 117 10.85 5.54 11.26
C PRO A 117 10.33 4.16 11.65
N VAL A 118 11.21 3.15 11.65
CA VAL A 118 10.84 1.76 11.97
C VAL A 118 10.99 1.51 13.47
N PRO A 119 9.94 1.07 14.18
CA PRO A 119 10.02 0.84 15.62
C PRO A 119 11.07 -0.21 16.02
N PRO A 120 11.79 -0.01 17.14
CA PRO A 120 12.85 -0.93 17.60
C PRO A 120 12.32 -2.25 18.17
N SER A 121 11.02 -2.35 18.47
CA SER A 121 10.39 -3.56 19.01
C SER A 121 10.06 -4.61 17.94
N LEU A 122 10.27 -4.30 16.67
CA LEU A 122 9.98 -5.19 15.56
C LEU A 122 11.12 -6.17 15.33
N ASN A 123 10.80 -7.40 14.96
CA ASN A 123 11.77 -8.44 14.58
C ASN A 123 11.58 -8.95 13.15
N ALA A 124 10.49 -8.57 12.48
CA ALA A 124 10.30 -8.79 11.05
C ALA A 124 9.57 -7.59 10.43
N LEU A 125 9.94 -7.27 9.19
CA LEU A 125 9.35 -6.21 8.40
C LEU A 125 9.00 -6.77 7.03
N LYS A 126 7.75 -6.59 6.62
CA LYS A 126 7.27 -6.96 5.29
C LYS A 126 6.71 -5.73 4.58
N MET A 127 6.75 -5.74 3.26
CA MET A 127 6.05 -4.77 2.43
C MET A 127 4.99 -5.48 1.61
N ARG A 128 3.77 -4.98 1.70
CA ARG A 128 2.59 -5.49 0.98
C ARG A 128 2.11 -4.42 0.03
N PHE A 129 1.82 -4.78 -1.21
CA PHE A 129 1.39 -3.84 -2.24
C PHE A 129 0.76 -4.57 -3.42
N ALA A 130 0.13 -3.81 -4.30
CA ALA A 130 -0.23 -4.24 -5.63
C ALA A 130 0.36 -3.32 -6.69
N VAL A 131 0.56 -3.84 -7.90
CA VAL A 131 0.90 -3.03 -9.08
C VAL A 131 -0.10 -3.29 -10.19
N GLY A 132 -0.38 -2.25 -10.97
CA GLY A 132 -1.38 -2.26 -12.02
C GLY A 132 -1.09 -1.24 -13.11
N ILE A 133 -1.63 -1.51 -14.30
CA ILE A 133 -1.85 -0.47 -15.31
C ILE A 133 -3.34 -0.15 -15.30
N ARG A 134 -3.70 1.12 -15.22
CA ARG A 134 -5.10 1.54 -15.13
C ARG A 134 -5.91 1.13 -16.36
N ASP A 135 -7.19 0.85 -16.13
CA ASP A 135 -8.17 0.63 -17.19
C ASP A 135 -8.23 1.83 -18.15
N GLY A 136 -8.38 1.53 -19.45
CA GLY A 136 -8.35 2.53 -20.52
C GLY A 136 -6.95 2.84 -21.07
N ALA A 137 -5.89 2.31 -20.46
CA ALA A 137 -4.56 2.39 -21.06
C ALA A 137 -4.45 1.49 -22.30
N HIS A 138 -3.89 2.01 -23.38
CA HIS A 138 -3.64 1.28 -24.63
C HIS A 138 -2.18 0.83 -24.70
N MET A 139 -1.82 -0.11 -23.82
CA MET A 139 -0.48 -0.69 -23.79
C MET A 139 -0.38 -1.87 -24.79
N GLU A 140 0.52 -1.78 -25.77
CA GLU A 140 0.70 -2.79 -26.81
C GLU A 140 2.19 -3.02 -27.12
N GLY A 141 2.54 -4.17 -27.69
CA GLY A 141 3.91 -4.50 -28.11
C GLY A 141 4.91 -4.38 -26.96
N GLU A 142 5.95 -3.58 -27.16
CA GLU A 142 7.04 -3.37 -26.19
C GLU A 142 6.73 -2.29 -25.14
N ASN A 143 5.52 -1.72 -25.13
CA ASN A 143 5.13 -0.71 -24.14
C ASN A 143 4.89 -1.39 -22.78
N LEU A 144 5.83 -1.22 -21.86
CA LEU A 144 5.84 -1.84 -20.54
C LEU A 144 6.15 -0.78 -19.47
N CYS A 145 5.55 -0.92 -18.28
CA CYS A 145 6.04 -0.22 -17.09
C CYS A 145 6.92 -1.16 -16.28
N ALA A 146 8.09 -0.70 -15.86
CA ALA A 146 8.85 -1.35 -14.80
C ALA A 146 8.50 -0.73 -13.45
N PHE A 147 8.19 -1.59 -12.49
CA PHE A 147 7.95 -1.25 -11.09
C PHE A 147 9.13 -1.73 -10.27
N ARG A 148 9.63 -0.90 -9.36
CA ARG A 148 10.79 -1.21 -8.52
C ARG A 148 10.59 -0.68 -7.11
N ILE A 149 11.02 -1.47 -6.13
CA ILE A 149 11.12 -1.04 -4.73
C ILE A 149 12.59 -0.97 -4.37
N TYR A 150 13.02 0.21 -3.93
CA TYR A 150 14.33 0.39 -3.33
C TYR A 150 14.17 0.68 -1.84
N VAL A 151 15.07 0.11 -1.04
CA VAL A 151 15.18 0.35 0.39
C VAL A 151 16.61 0.74 0.70
N ASN A 152 16.80 1.93 1.27
CA ASN A 152 18.11 2.51 1.54
C ASN A 152 19.04 2.47 0.31
N GLY A 153 18.49 2.75 -0.88
CA GLY A 153 19.22 2.76 -2.16
C GLY A 153 19.47 1.37 -2.77
N VAL A 154 19.07 0.28 -2.13
CA VAL A 154 19.21 -1.09 -2.65
C VAL A 154 17.89 -1.55 -3.26
N ARG A 155 17.91 -2.03 -4.51
CA ARG A 155 16.73 -2.59 -5.17
C ARG A 155 16.40 -3.95 -4.55
N LEU A 156 15.29 -4.03 -3.81
CA LEU A 156 14.82 -5.28 -3.21
C LEU A 156 13.87 -6.05 -4.12
N TRP A 157 13.11 -5.35 -4.96
CA TRP A 157 12.11 -5.99 -5.80
C TRP A 157 11.93 -5.24 -7.12
N SER A 158 11.58 -5.98 -8.17
CA SER A 158 11.19 -5.42 -9.46
C SER A 158 10.28 -6.37 -10.23
N THR A 159 9.35 -5.80 -10.99
CA THR A 159 8.61 -6.48 -12.06
C THR A 159 8.39 -5.56 -13.25
N THR A 160 7.94 -6.11 -14.36
CA THR A 160 7.45 -5.35 -15.53
C THR A 160 6.01 -5.72 -15.82
N LYS A 161 5.22 -4.74 -16.26
CA LYS A 161 3.79 -4.95 -16.48
C LYS A 161 3.25 -4.16 -17.67
N GLN A 162 2.37 -4.83 -18.41
CA GLN A 162 1.58 -4.27 -19.51
C GLN A 162 0.07 -4.43 -19.28
N SER A 163 -0.33 -5.46 -18.55
CA SER A 163 -1.74 -5.83 -18.39
C SER A 163 -2.47 -4.94 -17.38
N ASN A 164 -3.76 -4.72 -17.62
CA ASN A 164 -4.63 -3.97 -16.73
C ASN A 164 -5.16 -4.78 -15.54
N LYS A 165 -4.50 -5.84 -15.08
CA LYS A 165 -4.95 -6.61 -13.90
C LYS A 165 -4.13 -6.24 -12.68
N TRP A 166 -4.73 -6.15 -11.50
CA TRP A 166 -3.91 -6.05 -10.27
C TRP A 166 -3.06 -7.30 -10.09
N GLU A 167 -1.77 -7.10 -9.81
CA GLU A 167 -0.88 -8.14 -9.32
C GLU A 167 -0.44 -7.76 -7.91
N ARG A 168 -0.57 -8.70 -6.97
CA ARG A 168 -0.33 -8.48 -5.55
C ARG A 168 0.97 -9.13 -5.12
N TYR A 169 1.69 -8.45 -4.25
CA TYR A 169 3.01 -8.84 -3.80
C TYR A 169 3.13 -8.63 -2.28
N VAL A 170 3.84 -9.55 -1.65
CA VAL A 170 4.40 -9.40 -0.31
C VAL A 170 5.88 -9.73 -0.41
N ILE A 171 6.72 -8.85 0.10
CA ILE A 171 8.17 -9.06 0.14
C ILE A 171 8.69 -8.86 1.56
N ASP A 172 9.68 -9.67 1.95
CA ASP A 172 10.40 -9.47 3.19
C ASP A 172 11.42 -8.33 3.02
N LEU A 173 11.52 -7.47 4.03
CA LEU A 173 12.54 -6.43 4.10
C LEU A 173 13.65 -6.87 5.08
N PRO A 174 14.88 -6.36 4.91
CA PRO A 174 15.89 -6.46 5.95
C PRO A 174 15.34 -5.93 7.29
N THR A 175 15.87 -6.44 8.40
CA THR A 175 15.54 -5.85 9.70
C THR A 175 16.10 -4.42 9.76
N LEU A 176 15.19 -3.47 9.97
CA LEU A 176 15.49 -2.04 10.08
C LEU A 176 15.01 -1.50 11.43
N ALA A 177 14.83 -2.38 12.42
CA ALA A 177 14.31 -2.03 13.74
C ALA A 177 15.12 -0.88 14.37
N GLY A 178 14.43 0.19 14.75
CA GLY A 178 15.03 1.37 15.36
C GLY A 178 15.74 2.33 14.40
N GLN A 179 15.62 2.13 13.09
CA GLN A 179 16.26 2.95 12.05
C GLN A 179 15.22 3.69 11.22
N ASP A 180 15.65 4.79 10.59
CA ASP A 180 14.89 5.44 9.53
C ASP A 180 15.16 4.73 8.20
N ALA A 181 14.11 4.18 7.59
CA ALA A 181 14.17 3.50 6.31
C ALA A 181 13.78 4.47 5.19
N VAL A 182 14.63 4.60 4.17
CA VAL A 182 14.27 5.30 2.92
C VAL A 182 13.65 4.28 1.97
N ILE A 183 12.35 4.40 1.73
CA ILE A 183 11.59 3.54 0.83
C ILE A 183 11.24 4.31 -0.43
N GLN A 184 11.57 3.75 -1.59
CA GLN A 184 11.26 4.35 -2.89
C GLN A 184 10.39 3.40 -3.70
N LEU A 185 9.19 3.86 -4.04
CA LEU A 185 8.37 3.31 -5.11
C LEU A 185 8.84 3.97 -6.41
N MET A 186 9.34 3.19 -7.36
CA MET A 186 9.90 3.71 -8.59
C MET A 186 9.23 3.08 -9.80
N THR A 187 8.71 3.93 -10.68
CA THR A 187 8.06 3.54 -11.93
C THR A 187 8.82 4.10 -13.13
N ASP A 188 9.05 3.26 -14.11
CA ASP A 188 9.85 3.55 -15.30
C ASP A 188 9.13 3.07 -16.56
N GLY A 189 9.08 3.92 -17.58
CA GLY A 189 8.49 3.56 -18.86
C GLY A 189 9.52 2.87 -19.74
N LEU A 190 9.22 1.65 -20.19
CA LEU A 190 10.03 0.92 -21.14
C LEU A 190 9.40 1.06 -22.52
N GLY A 191 10.10 1.74 -23.42
CA GLY A 191 9.60 2.03 -24.76
C GLY A 191 8.69 3.26 -24.79
N ASP A 192 7.55 3.15 -25.46
CA ASP A 192 6.55 4.22 -25.55
C ASP A 192 5.85 4.45 -24.21
N ASN A 193 5.88 5.66 -23.68
CA ASN A 193 5.38 5.93 -22.34
C ASN A 193 3.99 6.59 -22.27
N ARG A 194 3.33 6.83 -23.41
CA ARG A 194 2.06 7.59 -23.49
C ARG A 194 0.92 7.02 -22.63
N TRP A 195 0.93 5.70 -22.44
CA TRP A 195 -0.12 4.96 -21.73
C TRP A 195 0.37 4.30 -20.45
N ASN A 196 1.55 4.68 -19.95
CA ASN A 196 2.13 4.14 -18.71
C ASN A 196 1.41 4.66 -17.47
N TRP A 197 0.10 4.44 -17.39
CA TRP A 197 -0.78 4.86 -16.31
C TRP A 197 -0.66 3.88 -15.14
N ALA A 198 0.56 3.77 -14.64
CA ALA A 198 0.96 2.85 -13.59
C ALA A 198 0.44 3.30 -12.23
N VAL A 199 0.11 2.30 -11.42
CA VAL A 199 -0.44 2.50 -10.08
C VAL A 199 0.12 1.48 -9.10
N TRP A 200 0.45 1.97 -7.90
CA TRP A 200 0.78 1.18 -6.72
C TRP A 200 -0.44 1.12 -5.81
N GLY A 201 -1.10 -0.03 -5.75
CA GLY A 201 -2.32 -0.24 -4.95
C GLY A 201 -2.01 -0.55 -3.49
N GLU A 202 -2.57 0.26 -2.58
CA GLU A 202 -2.44 0.18 -1.11
C GLU A 202 -1.07 -0.33 -0.62
N PRO A 203 0.06 0.29 -1.04
CA PRO A 203 1.35 -0.08 -0.51
C PRO A 203 1.39 0.17 1.00
N GLN A 204 1.91 -0.80 1.74
CA GLN A 204 2.02 -0.75 3.19
C GLN A 204 3.29 -1.47 3.70
N LEU A 205 3.91 -0.93 4.75
CA LEU A 205 4.85 -1.71 5.58
C LEU A 205 4.11 -2.34 6.75
N LEU A 206 4.47 -3.59 7.04
CA LEU A 206 3.90 -4.41 8.11
C LEU A 206 5.04 -4.84 9.04
N GLY A 207 4.99 -4.38 10.28
CA GLY A 207 5.96 -4.67 11.33
C GLY A 207 5.44 -5.72 12.29
N TYR A 208 6.19 -6.80 12.46
CA TYR A 208 5.86 -7.90 13.36
C TYR A 208 6.82 -7.97 14.54
N GLY A 209 6.31 -8.48 15.65
CA GLY A 209 7.08 -8.76 16.86
C GLY A 209 6.46 -9.91 17.66
N PRO A 210 7.07 -10.31 18.79
CA PRO A 210 6.57 -11.40 19.61
C PRO A 210 5.16 -11.09 20.14
N LYS A 211 4.28 -12.08 20.11
CA LYS A 211 2.96 -12.01 20.75
C LYS A 211 3.14 -11.72 22.24
N PRO A 212 2.41 -10.75 22.81
CA PRO A 212 2.40 -10.55 24.25
C PRO A 212 1.91 -11.84 24.93
N THR A 213 2.78 -12.50 25.68
CA THR A 213 2.35 -13.59 26.56
C THR A 213 1.41 -12.98 27.60
N LYS A 214 0.17 -13.47 27.69
CA LYS A 214 -0.71 -13.13 28.81
C LYS A 214 0.03 -13.51 30.09
N SER A 215 0.57 -12.53 30.83
CA SER A 215 1.09 -12.80 32.15
C SER A 215 -0.07 -13.34 32.96
N ALA A 216 0.08 -14.55 33.48
CA ALA A 216 -0.86 -15.12 34.41
C ALA A 216 -1.04 -14.10 35.53
N SER A 217 -2.24 -13.53 35.62
CA SER A 217 -2.70 -12.79 36.78
C SER A 217 -2.42 -13.67 38.00
N LYS A 218 -1.33 -13.35 38.71
CA LYS A 218 -1.08 -13.90 40.03
C LYS A 218 -2.19 -13.33 40.90
N ARG A 219 -3.18 -14.18 41.19
CA ARG A 219 -4.03 -14.02 42.36
C ARG A 219 -3.10 -13.96 43.57
N SER A 220 -3.14 -12.83 44.27
CA SER A 220 -2.76 -12.71 45.68
C SER A 220 -3.92 -12.02 46.37
#